data_AF-A0A7V3T098-F1
#
_entry.id   AF-A0A7V3T098-F1
#
_cell.length_a   1.000
_cell.length_b   1.000
_cell.length_c   1.000
_cell.angle_alpha   90.00
_cell.angle_beta   90.00
_cell.angle_gamma   90.00
#
_symmetry.space_group_name_H-M   'P 1'
#
loop_
_entity.id
_entity.type
_entity.pdbx_description
1 polymer ?
#
loop_
_entity_poly.entity_id
_entity_poly.type
_entity_poly.pdbx_seq_one_letter_code
_entity_poly.pdbx_strand_id
1 'polypeptide(L)' 'MRYESTRGGINSVLSAEAIKVGIAPDGGLFVPEARIRYSEEQIARLVNMSYQERAVDILKHYIDDYTV' A
#
# COMPACT_ATOMS: atom_id res chain seq x y z
N MET A 1 2.78 -5.89 4.33
CA MET A 1 2.16 -5.76 3.03
C MET A 1 3.25 -6.00 2.02
N ARG A 2 2.99 -6.83 1.02
CA ARG A 2 3.92 -7.10 -0.06
C ARG A 2 3.27 -6.77 -1.39
N TYR A 3 4.10 -6.58 -2.41
CA TYR A 3 3.69 -6.15 -3.73
C TYR A 3 4.10 -7.17 -4.78
N GLU A 4 3.31 -7.25 -5.84
CA GLU A 4 3.53 -8.08 -7.02
C GLU A 4 3.41 -7.22 -8.29
N SER A 5 4.04 -7.67 -9.37
CA SER A 5 3.88 -7.06 -10.69
C SER A 5 2.56 -7.49 -11.31
N THR A 6 1.86 -6.55 -11.95
CA THR A 6 0.67 -6.85 -12.76
C THR A 6 0.91 -7.78 -13.94
N ARG A 7 2.18 -8.11 -14.26
CA ARG A 7 2.56 -9.09 -15.29
C ARG A 7 3.04 -10.43 -14.70
N GLY A 8 3.04 -10.57 -13.37
CA GLY A 8 3.30 -11.83 -12.65
C GLY A 8 4.76 -12.28 -12.63
N GLY A 9 5.69 -11.54 -13.24
CA GLY A 9 7.10 -11.89 -13.28
C GLY A 9 7.84 -11.63 -11.97
N ILE A 10 7.23 -10.86 -11.06
CA ILE A 10 7.80 -10.48 -9.76
C ILE A 10 6.69 -10.53 -8.72
N ASN A 11 6.94 -11.22 -7.62
CA ASN A 11 5.99 -11.34 -6.53
C ASN A 11 6.70 -11.08 -5.21
N SER A 12 5.93 -10.70 -4.20
CA SER A 12 6.38 -10.64 -2.82
C SER A 12 7.56 -9.69 -2.58
N VAL A 13 7.55 -8.50 -3.17
CA VAL A 13 8.52 -7.44 -2.83
C VAL A 13 7.98 -6.56 -1.71
N LEU A 14 8.89 -5.96 -0.94
CA LEU A 14 8.54 -4.99 0.09
C LEU A 14 8.02 -3.69 -0.55
N SER A 15 7.20 -2.92 0.18
CA SER A 15 6.66 -1.67 -0.36
C SER A 15 7.76 -0.64 -0.60
N ALA A 16 8.76 -0.58 0.30
CA ALA A 16 9.92 0.29 0.13
C ALA A 16 10.77 -0.07 -1.09
N GLU A 17 10.89 -1.36 -1.39
CA GLU A 17 11.59 -1.85 -2.58
C GLU A 17 10.81 -1.49 -3.85
N ALA A 18 9.50 -1.73 -3.88
CA ALA A 18 8.64 -1.37 -5.00
C ALA A 18 8.72 0.14 -5.31
N ILE A 19 8.68 0.99 -4.29
CA ILE A 19 8.81 2.45 -4.43
C ILE A 19 10.19 2.84 -4.97
N LYS A 20 11.26 2.23 -4.46
CA LYS A 20 12.64 2.50 -4.89
C LYS A 20 12.86 2.10 -6.36
N VAL A 21 12.30 0.98 -6.78
CA VAL A 21 12.44 0.45 -8.15
C VAL A 21 11.57 1.24 -9.14
N GLY A 22 10.39 1.68 -8.72
CA GLY A 22 9.44 2.38 -9.58
C GLY A 22 8.68 1.44 -10.50
N ILE A 23 9.19 1.20 -11.72
CA ILE A 23 8.57 0.28 -12.69
C ILE A 23 9.13 -1.13 -12.49
N ALA A 24 8.25 -2.13 -12.44
CA ALA A 24 8.67 -3.51 -12.28
C ALA A 24 9.57 -3.95 -13.45
N PRO A 25 10.67 -4.69 -13.20
CA PRO A 25 11.59 -5.17 -14.25
C PRO A 25 10.96 -5.91 -15.44
N ASP A 26 9.78 -6.51 -15.28
CA ASP A 26 9.01 -7.14 -16.36
C ASP A 26 8.15 -6.14 -17.18
N GLY A 27 8.31 -4.84 -16.91
CA GLY A 27 7.55 -3.73 -17.48
C GLY A 27 6.12 -3.60 -16.94
N GLY A 28 5.77 -4.32 -15.87
CA GLY A 28 4.50 -4.19 -15.16
C GLY A 28 4.50 -3.07 -14.11
N LEU A 29 3.40 -2.99 -13.36
CA LEU A 29 3.24 -2.07 -12.23
C LEU A 29 3.17 -2.87 -10.94
N PHE A 30 3.79 -2.36 -9.87
CA PHE A 30 3.63 -2.97 -8.55
C PHE A 30 2.26 -2.67 -7.97
N VAL A 31 1.57 -3.71 -7.50
CA VAL A 31 0.29 -3.64 -6.79
C VAL A 31 0.35 -4.47 -5.51
N PRO A 32 -0.40 -4.14 -4.44
CA PRO A 32 -0.42 -4.94 -3.22
C PRO A 32 -0.96 -6.34 -3.48
N GLU A 33 -0.35 -7.37 -2.89
CA GLU A 33 -0.80 -8.77 -3.00
C GLU A 33 -2.18 -8.99 -2.34
N ALA A 34 -2.52 -8.15 -1.35
CA ALA A 34 -3.77 -8.25 -0.61
C ALA A 34 -4.60 -6.97 -0.72
N ARG A 35 -5.92 -7.14 -0.88
CA ARG A 35 -6.86 -6.03 -0.79
C ARG A 35 -7.06 -5.61 0.67
N ILE A 36 -6.81 -4.34 0.94
CA ILE A 36 -7.19 -3.71 2.21
C ILE A 36 -8.68 -3.40 2.16
N ARG A 37 -9.39 -3.74 3.24
CA ARG A 37 -10.81 -3.49 3.40
C ARG A 37 -11.04 -2.61 4.61
N TYR A 38 -11.95 -1.67 4.45
CA TYR A 38 -12.45 -0.83 5.54
C TYR A 38 -13.89 -1.21 5.82
N SER A 39 -14.23 -1.36 7.10
CA SER A 39 -15.61 -1.41 7.57
C SER A 39 -16.23 -0.02 7.53
N GLU A 40 -17.56 0.04 7.56
CA GLU A 40 -18.29 1.32 7.60
C GLU A 40 -17.89 2.14 8.85
N GLU A 41 -17.67 1.48 9.99
CA GLU A 41 -17.21 2.13 11.22
C GLU A 41 -15.79 2.69 11.07
N GLN A 42 -14.89 1.97 10.40
CA GLN A 42 -13.56 2.48 10.11
C GLN A 42 -13.62 3.72 9.22
N ILE A 43 -14.46 3.71 8.18
CA ILE A 43 -14.65 4.86 7.27
C ILE A 43 -15.25 6.05 8.04
N ALA A 44 -16.26 5.82 8.88
CA ALA A 44 -16.90 6.86 9.67
C ALA A 44 -15.90 7.59 10.58
N ARG A 45 -14.91 6.88 11.15
CA ARG A 45 -13.85 7.50 11.95
C ARG A 45 -12.95 8.44 11.15
N LEU A 46 -12.72 8.18 9.86
CA LEU A 46 -11.85 9.01 9.00
C LEU A 46 -12.40 10.43 8.77
N VAL A 47 -13.71 10.62 8.88
CA VAL A 47 -14.39 11.90 8.63
C VAL A 47 -13.88 12.99 9.56
N ASN A 48 -13.67 12.65 10.84
CA ASN A 48 -13.29 13.61 11.88
C ASN A 48 -11.77 13.82 11.99
N MET A 49 -10.96 13.13 11.17
CA MET A 49 -9.50 13.27 11.17
C MET A 49 -9.06 14.47 10.34
N SER A 50 -7.95 15.09 10.74
CA SER A 50 -7.20 15.98 9.85
C SER A 50 -6.71 15.21 8.62
N TYR A 51 -6.29 15.95 7.59
CA TYR A 51 -5.76 15.33 6.38
C TYR A 51 -4.55 14.44 6.68
N GLN A 52 -3.64 14.89 7.53
CA GLN A 52 -2.42 14.18 7.89
C GLN A 52 -2.72 12.90 8.66
N GLU A 53 -3.59 12.97 9.66
CA GLU A 53 -4.00 11.79 10.44
C GLU A 53 -4.68 10.77 9.53
N ARG A 54 -5.57 11.23 8.64
CA ARG A 54 -6.24 10.35 7.66
C ARG A 54 -5.24 9.70 6.71
N ALA A 55 -4.24 10.45 6.24
CA ALA A 55 -3.21 9.92 5.36
C ALA A 55 -2.38 8.84 6.06
N VAL A 56 -1.97 9.06 7.32
CA VAL A 56 -1.25 8.05 8.11
C VAL A 56 -2.12 6.82 8.36
N ASP A 57 -3.40 7.00 8.70
CA ASP A 57 -4.32 5.88 8.94
C ASP A 57 -4.54 5.02 7.69
N ILE A 58 -4.55 5.63 6.50
CA ILE A 58 -4.67 4.91 5.23
C ILE A 58 -3.35 4.25 4.83
N LEU A 59 -2.27 5.03 4.77
CA LEU A 59 -1.00 4.60 4.19
C LEU A 59 -0.33 3.49 5.00
N LYS A 60 -0.47 3.47 6.34
CA LYS A 60 0.14 2.43 7.20
C LYS A 60 -0.23 1.00 6.82
N HIS A 61 -1.35 0.79 6.11
CA HIS A 61 -1.75 -0.53 5.64
C HIS A 61 -1.06 -0.95 4.34
N TYR A 62 -0.63 0.02 3.53
CA TYR A 62 0.04 -0.19 2.24
C TYR A 62 1.57 -0.21 2.40
N ILE A 63 2.11 0.62 3.28
CA ILE A 63 3.55 0.83 3.49
C ILE A 63 3.98 0.43 4.92
N ASP A 64 3.67 -0.81 5.32
CA ASP A 64 3.85 -1.28 6.71
C ASP A 64 5.28 -1.67 7.09
N ASP A 65 6.22 -1.60 6.14
CA ASP A 65 7.67 -1.71 6.34
C ASP A 65 8.35 -0.37 6.62
N TYR A 66 7.58 0.72 6.76
CA TYR A 66 8.06 2.04 7.15
C TYR A 66 7.81 2.31 8.64
N THR A 67 8.77 2.96 9.30
CA THR A 67 8.58 3.45 10.68
C THR A 67 7.79 4.76 10.68
N VAL A 68 6.84 4.88 11.60
CA VAL A 68 6.09 6.12 11.89
C VAL A 68 6.88 7.00 12.84
#